data_AF-A0AA35VWK4-F1
#
_entry.id   AF-A0AA35VWK4-F1
#
_cell.length_a   1.000
_cell.length_b   1.000
_cell.length_c   1.000
_cell.angle_alpha   90.00
_cell.angle_beta   90.00
_cell.angle_gamma   90.00
#
_symmetry.space_group_name_H-M   'P 1'
#
loop_
_entity.id
_entity.type
_entity.pdbx_description
1 polymer ?
#
loop_
_entity_poly.entity_id
_entity_poly.type
_entity_poly.pdbx_seq_one_letter_code
_entity_poly.pdbx_strand_id
1 'polypeptide(L)'
;MPTLTNEEQEFMDSPITPEEIDAVLKNLKPHKAPGPDGFTAEFYKKFKEPLMPYMTRLFNDIIKGGPIPKTWTHSKIVSIPKPLKDSLKVESYRPISLINQDYKIFTSILANRLKIFLHKLIAPDQTGFVPGRNITDPIRKLLNLIEHSKATKLPLTIMSLDILKAFDCLEWKYILA
;
A
#
# COMPACT_ATOMS: atom_id res chain seq x y z
N MET A 1 18.78 11.80 -3.91
CA MET A 1 17.63 11.28 -3.13
C MET A 1 18.14 10.14 -2.26
N PRO A 2 17.53 9.85 -1.10
CA PRO A 2 17.89 8.66 -0.33
C PRO A 2 17.65 7.42 -1.19
N THR A 3 18.63 6.52 -1.22
CA THR A 3 18.61 5.28 -2.00
C THR A 3 18.93 4.09 -1.13
N LEU A 4 18.47 2.91 -1.57
CA LEU A 4 18.88 1.65 -0.97
C LEU A 4 20.37 1.38 -1.27
N THR A 5 21.06 0.68 -0.37
CA THR A 5 22.39 0.11 -0.65
C THR A 5 22.26 -1.08 -1.60
N ASN A 6 23.37 -1.52 -2.18
CA ASN A 6 23.38 -2.70 -3.04
C ASN A 6 22.87 -3.95 -2.30
N GLU A 7 23.29 -4.15 -1.05
CA GLU A 7 22.82 -5.26 -0.21
C GLU A 7 21.30 -5.20 0.06
N GLU A 8 20.75 -4.00 0.28
CA GLU A 8 19.31 -3.81 0.48
C GLU A 8 18.52 -4.06 -0.83
N GLN A 9 19.09 -3.69 -1.98
CA GLN A 9 18.50 -3.99 -3.29
C GLN A 9 18.52 -5.49 -3.58
N GLU A 10 19.65 -6.16 -3.35
CA GLU A 10 19.77 -7.62 -3.47
C GLU A 10 18.77 -8.36 -2.57
N PHE A 11 18.53 -7.85 -1.35
CA PHE A 11 17.50 -8.36 -0.48
C PHE A 11 16.09 -8.18 -1.07
N MET A 12 15.77 -7.01 -1.61
CA MET A 12 14.46 -6.74 -2.24
C MET A 12 14.19 -7.71 -3.40
N ASP A 13 15.23 -8.01 -4.19
CA ASP A 13 15.16 -8.88 -5.39
C ASP A 13 15.38 -10.37 -5.08
N SER A 14 15.67 -10.71 -3.82
CA SER A 14 15.89 -12.09 -3.41
C SER A 14 14.65 -12.97 -3.66
N PRO A 15 14.81 -14.29 -3.85
CA PRO A 15 13.67 -15.19 -4.02
C PRO A 15 12.64 -15.07 -2.88
N ILE A 16 11.35 -15.07 -3.23
CA ILE A 16 10.25 -15.11 -2.26
C ILE A 16 10.18 -16.50 -1.64
N THR A 17 10.15 -16.56 -0.31
CA THR A 17 10.12 -17.82 0.43
C THR A 17 8.69 -18.27 0.80
N PRO A 18 8.45 -19.58 1.00
CA PRO A 18 7.17 -20.06 1.52
C PRO A 18 6.75 -19.44 2.85
N GLU A 19 7.72 -19.08 3.70
CA GLU A 19 7.49 -18.45 5.00
C GLU A 19 6.93 -17.03 4.85
N GLU A 20 7.43 -16.25 3.88
CA GLU A 20 6.88 -14.94 3.57
C GLU A 20 5.43 -15.03 3.07
N ILE A 21 5.15 -16.03 2.23
CA ILE A 21 3.79 -16.31 1.75
C ILE A 21 2.89 -16.70 2.92
N ASP A 22 3.30 -17.64 3.76
CA ASP A 22 2.54 -18.09 4.94
C ASP A 22 2.27 -16.93 5.92
N ALA A 23 3.26 -16.07 6.15
CA ALA A 23 3.10 -14.88 6.99
C ALA A 23 2.04 -13.92 6.43
N VAL A 24 2.02 -13.69 5.12
CA VAL A 24 0.98 -12.87 4.48
C VAL A 24 -0.38 -13.55 4.54
N LEU A 25 -0.45 -14.85 4.25
CA LEU A 25 -1.69 -15.64 4.30
C LEU A 25 -2.35 -15.57 5.69
N LYS A 26 -1.57 -15.75 6.77
CA LYS A 26 -2.07 -15.64 8.16
C LYS A 26 -2.76 -14.30 8.40
N ASN A 27 -2.19 -13.21 7.89
CA ASN A 27 -2.67 -11.84 8.07
C ASN A 27 -3.82 -11.43 7.13
N LEU A 28 -4.22 -12.27 6.16
CA LEU A 28 -5.37 -11.97 5.31
C LEU A 28 -6.66 -11.88 6.15
N LYS A 29 -7.39 -10.79 5.98
CA LYS A 29 -8.66 -10.56 6.70
C LYS A 29 -9.77 -11.41 6.06
N PRO A 30 -10.50 -12.23 6.84
CA PRO A 30 -11.65 -12.96 6.33
C PRO A 30 -12.83 -12.02 6.03
N HIS A 31 -13.85 -12.55 5.37
CA HIS A 31 -15.11 -11.90 5.02
C HIS A 31 -14.93 -10.63 4.18
N LYS A 32 -13.93 -10.64 3.29
CA LYS A 32 -13.70 -9.59 2.30
C LYS A 32 -14.12 -10.07 0.92
N ALA A 33 -14.67 -9.15 0.12
CA ALA A 33 -15.09 -9.45 -1.24
C ALA A 33 -13.88 -9.94 -2.08
N PRO A 34 -14.08 -10.99 -2.91
CA PRO A 34 -13.04 -11.48 -3.82
C PRO A 34 -12.85 -10.54 -5.02
N GLY A 35 -11.80 -10.81 -5.78
CA GLY A 35 -11.62 -10.23 -7.12
C GLY A 35 -12.53 -10.90 -8.16
N PRO A 36 -12.32 -10.61 -9.46
CA PRO A 36 -13.04 -11.24 -10.56
C PRO A 36 -13.03 -12.78 -10.58
N ASP A 37 -12.02 -13.43 -10.00
CA ASP A 37 -11.90 -14.89 -9.95
C ASP A 37 -12.79 -15.58 -8.90
N GLY A 38 -13.37 -14.81 -7.97
CA GLY A 38 -14.20 -15.34 -6.89
C GLY A 38 -13.44 -15.96 -5.71
N PHE A 39 -12.10 -16.05 -5.74
CA PHE A 39 -11.34 -16.65 -4.66
C PHE A 39 -11.15 -15.68 -3.48
N THR A 40 -11.58 -16.10 -2.29
CA THR A 40 -11.51 -15.28 -1.07
C THR A 40 -10.26 -15.60 -0.25
N ALA A 41 -9.98 -14.80 0.78
CA ALA A 41 -8.87 -15.07 1.70
C ALA A 41 -8.98 -16.46 2.37
N GLU A 42 -10.20 -16.90 2.67
CA GLU A 42 -10.50 -18.19 3.27
C GLU A 42 -10.13 -19.35 2.35
N PHE A 43 -10.30 -19.20 1.03
CA PHE A 43 -9.86 -20.19 0.06
C PHE A 43 -8.35 -20.41 0.17
N TYR A 44 -7.55 -19.35 0.09
CA TYR A 44 -6.09 -19.46 0.19
C TYR A 44 -5.62 -19.97 1.56
N LYS A 45 -6.30 -19.58 2.65
CA LYS A 45 -6.01 -20.11 3.99
C LYS A 45 -6.32 -21.60 4.10
N LYS A 46 -7.46 -22.05 3.55
CA LYS A 46 -7.90 -23.45 3.60
C LYS A 46 -7.05 -24.36 2.72
N PHE A 47 -6.66 -23.90 1.54
CA PHE A 47 -5.89 -24.67 0.56
C PHE A 47 -4.42 -24.28 0.51
N LYS A 48 -3.87 -23.73 1.61
CA LYS A 48 -2.48 -23.21 1.60
C LYS A 48 -1.46 -24.27 1.21
N GLU A 49 -1.58 -25.48 1.77
CA GLU A 49 -0.61 -26.56 1.58
C GLU A 49 -0.48 -26.97 0.11
N PRO A 50 -1.57 -27.33 -0.61
CA PRO A 50 -1.47 -27.65 -2.03
C PRO A 50 -1.12 -26.45 -2.91
N LEU A 51 -1.45 -25.21 -2.51
CA LEU A 51 -1.17 -24.02 -3.32
C LEU A 51 0.25 -23.49 -3.16
N MET A 52 0.91 -23.76 -2.01
CA MET A 52 2.21 -23.17 -1.66
C MET A 52 3.27 -23.38 -2.75
N PRO A 53 3.50 -24.59 -3.29
CA PRO A 53 4.53 -24.80 -4.31
C PRO A 53 4.27 -23.99 -5.59
N TYR A 54 2.99 -23.85 -5.98
CA TYR A 54 2.60 -23.11 -7.17
C TYR A 54 2.75 -21.60 -6.98
N MET A 55 2.34 -21.07 -5.82
CA MET A 55 2.50 -19.65 -5.50
C MET A 55 3.97 -19.27 -5.41
N THR A 56 4.78 -20.06 -4.71
CA THR A 56 6.23 -19.83 -4.61
C THR A 56 6.89 -19.81 -5.97
N ARG A 57 6.57 -20.79 -6.84
CA ARG A 57 7.11 -20.83 -8.20
C ARG A 57 6.68 -19.61 -9.00
N LEU A 58 5.38 -19.32 -9.05
CA LEU A 58 4.83 -18.19 -9.79
C LEU A 58 5.47 -16.86 -9.37
N PHE A 59 5.54 -16.60 -8.07
CA PHE A 59 6.08 -15.35 -7.55
C PHE A 59 7.57 -15.20 -7.86
N ASN A 60 8.35 -16.28 -7.75
CA ASN A 60 9.76 -16.25 -8.10
C ASN A 60 10.01 -16.13 -9.61
N ASP A 61 9.15 -16.72 -10.44
CA ASP A 61 9.22 -16.54 -11.88
C ASP A 61 8.98 -15.06 -12.26
N ILE A 62 8.04 -14.38 -11.58
CA ILE A 62 7.79 -12.94 -11.77
C ILE A 62 8.98 -12.09 -11.32
N ILE A 63 9.58 -12.37 -10.15
CA ILE A 63 10.77 -11.64 -9.67
C ILE A 63 11.93 -11.74 -10.67
N LYS A 64 12.07 -12.88 -11.35
CA LYS A 64 13.09 -13.10 -12.40
C LYS A 64 12.76 -12.43 -13.74
N GLY A 65 11.72 -11.61 -13.82
CA GLY A 65 11.27 -10.94 -15.04
C GLY A 65 10.31 -11.77 -15.90
N GLY A 66 9.74 -12.84 -15.36
CA GLY A 66 8.67 -13.61 -16.00
C GLY A 66 7.35 -12.81 -16.10
N PRO A 67 6.43 -13.25 -16.96
CA PRO A 67 5.16 -12.55 -17.16
C PRO A 67 4.25 -12.67 -15.93
N ILE A 68 3.52 -11.59 -15.63
CA ILE A 68 2.43 -11.64 -14.65
C ILE A 68 1.20 -12.35 -15.22
N PRO A 69 0.38 -13.01 -14.38
CA PRO A 69 -0.91 -13.54 -14.81
C PRO A 69 -1.80 -12.45 -15.41
N LYS A 70 -2.42 -12.71 -16.56
CA LYS A 70 -3.35 -11.75 -17.21
C LYS A 70 -4.50 -11.37 -16.28
N THR A 71 -4.91 -12.23 -15.37
CA THR A 71 -5.97 -11.94 -14.40
C THR A 71 -5.61 -10.80 -13.45
N TRP A 72 -4.31 -10.53 -13.21
CA TRP A 72 -3.86 -9.44 -12.34
C TRP A 72 -4.08 -8.05 -12.94
N THR A 73 -4.26 -7.96 -14.26
CA THR A 73 -4.59 -6.71 -14.94
C THR A 73 -6.10 -6.41 -14.95
N HIS A 74 -6.92 -7.28 -14.35
CA HIS A 74 -8.36 -7.13 -14.29
C HIS A 74 -8.81 -6.81 -12.85
N SER A 75 -9.82 -5.97 -12.72
CA SER A 75 -10.45 -5.69 -11.43
C SER A 75 -11.95 -5.47 -11.60
N LYS A 76 -12.71 -5.77 -10.55
CA LYS A 76 -14.15 -5.44 -10.48
C LYS A 76 -14.31 -4.13 -9.72
N ILE A 77 -14.77 -3.09 -10.39
CA ILE A 77 -15.01 -1.79 -9.76
C ILE A 77 -16.38 -1.80 -9.09
N VAL A 78 -16.42 -1.44 -7.80
CA VAL A 78 -17.65 -1.28 -7.02
C VAL A 78 -17.65 0.12 -6.42
N SER A 79 -18.74 0.87 -6.62
CA SER A 79 -18.88 2.24 -6.11
C SER A 79 -19.57 2.24 -4.75
N ILE A 80 -18.89 2.79 -3.73
CA ILE A 80 -19.44 2.96 -2.38
C ILE A 80 -19.86 4.42 -2.17
N PRO A 81 -21.11 4.71 -1.74
CA PRO A 81 -21.54 6.06 -1.45
C PRO A 81 -20.81 6.64 -0.23
N LYS A 82 -20.45 7.93 -0.31
CA LYS A 82 -19.94 8.70 0.82
C LYS A 82 -21.10 9.01 1.77
N PRO A 83 -20.92 8.86 3.11
CA PRO A 83 -21.94 9.24 4.06
C PRO A 83 -22.33 10.71 3.90
N LEU A 84 -23.61 11.01 4.06
CA LEU A 84 -24.14 12.39 4.12
C LEU A 84 -23.89 13.23 2.85
N LYS A 85 -23.75 12.58 1.68
CA LYS A 85 -23.64 13.26 0.38
C LYS A 85 -24.80 12.91 -0.55
N ASP A 86 -25.09 13.82 -1.47
CA ASP A 86 -26.14 13.67 -2.50
C ASP A 86 -25.84 12.49 -3.44
N SER A 87 -26.71 11.48 -3.44
CA SER A 87 -26.56 10.25 -4.24
C SER A 87 -26.71 10.48 -5.74
N LEU A 88 -27.21 11.64 -6.19
CA LEU A 88 -27.32 11.97 -7.61
C LEU A 88 -26.01 12.44 -8.22
N LYS A 89 -24.99 12.76 -7.40
CA LYS A 89 -23.69 13.25 -7.86
C LYS A 89 -22.64 12.14 -7.90
N VAL A 90 -21.93 12.03 -9.03
CA VAL A 90 -20.85 11.04 -9.23
C VAL A 90 -19.74 11.18 -8.19
N GLU A 91 -19.37 12.41 -7.82
CA GLU A 91 -18.36 12.72 -6.80
C GLU A 91 -18.72 12.26 -5.38
N SER A 92 -19.98 11.89 -5.14
CA SER A 92 -20.45 11.32 -3.89
C SER A 92 -20.08 9.85 -3.74
N TYR A 93 -19.55 9.20 -4.77
CA TYR A 93 -19.14 7.81 -4.72
C TYR A 93 -17.62 7.67 -4.63
N ARG A 94 -17.17 6.58 -4.01
CA ARG A 94 -15.78 6.11 -4.00
C ARG A 94 -15.71 4.83 -4.84
N PRO A 95 -15.04 4.84 -6.00
CA PRO A 95 -14.77 3.60 -6.70
C PRO A 95 -13.77 2.76 -5.88
N ILE A 96 -14.05 1.47 -5.74
CA ILE A 96 -13.16 0.49 -5.13
C ILE A 96 -12.89 -0.61 -6.14
N SER A 97 -11.61 -0.80 -6.47
CA SER A 97 -11.17 -1.89 -7.33
C SER A 97 -10.98 -3.16 -6.50
N LEU A 98 -11.84 -4.14 -6.75
CA LEU A 98 -11.67 -5.49 -6.22
C LEU A 98 -10.73 -6.26 -7.14
N ILE A 99 -9.50 -6.46 -6.68
CA ILE A 99 -8.46 -7.26 -7.34
C ILE A 99 -8.36 -8.65 -6.70
N ASN A 100 -7.84 -9.62 -7.45
CA ASN A 100 -7.65 -11.00 -6.99
C ASN A 100 -6.71 -11.08 -5.79
N GLN A 101 -6.90 -12.13 -4.97
CA GLN A 101 -6.16 -12.27 -3.71
C GLN A 101 -4.71 -12.72 -3.92
N ASP A 102 -4.42 -13.53 -4.93
CA ASP A 102 -3.06 -13.90 -5.31
C ASP A 102 -2.19 -12.68 -5.64
N TYR A 103 -2.74 -11.71 -6.38
CA TYR A 103 -2.06 -10.44 -6.63
C TYR A 103 -1.81 -9.66 -5.33
N LYS A 104 -2.82 -9.57 -4.45
CA LYS A 104 -2.65 -8.92 -3.14
C LYS A 104 -1.60 -9.60 -2.28
N ILE A 105 -1.54 -10.93 -2.29
CA ILE A 105 -0.54 -11.70 -1.55
C ILE A 105 0.86 -11.31 -2.04
N PHE A 106 1.09 -11.37 -3.36
CA PHE A 106 2.35 -10.98 -3.97
C PHE A 106 2.76 -9.54 -3.61
N THR A 107 1.88 -8.56 -3.84
CA THR A 107 2.19 -7.16 -3.53
C THR A 107 2.37 -6.91 -2.03
N SER A 108 1.72 -7.69 -1.17
CA SER A 108 1.89 -7.57 0.29
C SER A 108 3.27 -8.04 0.74
N ILE A 109 3.83 -9.08 0.09
CA ILE A 109 5.20 -9.53 0.35
C ILE A 109 6.17 -8.41 -0.01
N LEU A 110 6.07 -7.85 -1.22
CA LEU A 110 6.92 -6.74 -1.67
C LEU A 110 6.81 -5.52 -0.75
N ALA A 111 5.59 -5.15 -0.37
CA ALA A 111 5.35 -4.06 0.56
C ALA A 111 5.97 -4.33 1.95
N ASN A 112 5.94 -5.57 2.42
CA ASN A 112 6.54 -5.93 3.71
C ASN A 112 8.08 -5.87 3.67
N ARG A 113 8.70 -6.27 2.57
CA ARG A 113 10.15 -6.07 2.37
C ARG A 113 10.51 -4.58 2.35
N LEU A 114 9.77 -3.78 1.56
CA LEU A 114 10.02 -2.34 1.45
C LEU A 114 9.85 -1.60 2.79
N LYS A 115 8.87 -2.01 3.61
CA LYS A 115 8.60 -1.40 4.93
C LYS A 115 9.82 -1.36 5.84
N ILE A 116 10.72 -2.33 5.73
CA ILE A 116 11.94 -2.40 6.55
C ILE A 116 12.82 -1.16 6.34
N PHE A 117 12.82 -0.60 5.13
CA PHE A 117 13.69 0.50 4.74
C PHE A 117 12.99 1.87 4.73
N LEU A 118 11.67 1.95 4.95
CA LEU A 118 10.92 3.20 4.84
C LEU A 118 11.44 4.30 5.77
N HIS A 119 11.92 3.97 6.97
CA HIS A 119 12.47 4.96 7.90
C HIS A 119 13.72 5.67 7.37
N LYS A 120 14.50 5.00 6.53
CA LYS A 120 15.71 5.53 5.88
C LYS A 120 15.37 6.34 4.65
N LEU A 121 14.34 5.92 3.91
CA LEU A 121 13.97 6.52 2.63
C LEU A 121 13.02 7.72 2.76
N ILE A 122 12.19 7.74 3.80
CA ILE A 122 11.13 8.75 3.97
C ILE A 122 11.52 9.76 5.05
N ALA A 123 11.45 11.05 4.71
CA ALA A 123 11.74 12.15 5.62
C ALA A 123 10.95 12.03 6.94
N PRO A 124 11.53 12.37 8.10
CA PRO A 124 10.87 12.20 9.41
C PRO A 124 9.51 12.88 9.54
N ASP A 125 9.32 13.99 8.83
CA ASP A 125 8.09 14.78 8.86
C ASP A 125 6.90 14.13 8.12
N GLN A 126 7.15 13.12 7.30
CA GLN A 126 6.10 12.35 6.63
C GLN A 126 5.68 11.17 7.50
N THR A 127 4.58 11.33 8.25
CA THR A 127 4.14 10.32 9.23
C THR A 127 3.10 9.34 8.69
N GLY A 128 2.44 9.68 7.59
CA GLY A 128 1.46 8.79 6.95
C GLY A 128 2.11 7.52 6.39
N PHE A 129 1.50 6.37 6.68
CA PHE A 129 1.83 5.05 6.10
C PHE A 129 3.26 4.53 6.36
N VAL A 130 4.04 5.16 7.25
CA VAL A 130 5.34 4.66 7.70
C VAL A 130 5.15 3.94 9.04
N PRO A 131 5.54 2.65 9.17
CA PRO A 131 5.46 1.93 10.44
C PRO A 131 6.11 2.71 11.59
N GLY A 132 5.58 2.60 12.80
CA GLY A 132 6.16 3.26 13.98
C GLY A 132 6.04 4.80 14.04
N ARG A 133 5.47 5.47 13.03
CA ARG A 133 5.14 6.91 13.09
C ARG A 133 3.67 7.12 13.44
N ASN A 134 3.37 8.16 14.22
CA ASN A 134 2.01 8.45 14.67
C ASN A 134 1.42 9.67 13.93
N ILE A 135 0.13 9.59 13.60
CA ILE A 135 -0.63 10.73 13.06
C ILE A 135 -0.70 11.91 14.05
N THR A 136 -0.46 11.68 15.34
CA THR A 136 -0.41 12.73 16.36
C THR A 136 0.85 13.59 16.28
N ASP A 137 1.94 13.10 15.67
CA ASP A 137 3.23 13.79 15.70
C ASP A 137 3.20 15.12 14.91
N PRO A 138 2.65 15.18 13.67
CA PRO A 138 2.51 16.44 12.95
C PRO A 138 1.54 17.40 13.64
N ILE A 139 0.49 16.88 14.28
CA ILE A 139 -0.47 17.68 15.05
C ILE A 139 0.25 18.36 16.22
N ARG A 140 1.05 17.60 16.97
CA ARG A 140 1.82 18.15 18.09
C ARG A 140 2.88 19.14 17.62
N LYS A 141 3.55 18.88 16.51
CA LYS A 141 4.50 19.82 15.88
C LYS A 141 3.81 21.13 15.52
N LEU A 142 2.61 21.07 14.93
CA LEU A 142 1.80 22.24 14.59
C LEU A 142 1.40 23.04 15.84
N LEU A 143 0.93 22.37 16.90
CA LEU A 143 0.57 23.02 18.16
C LEU A 143 1.76 23.74 18.79
N ASN A 144 2.93 23.11 18.82
CA ASN A 144 4.16 23.71 19.34
C ASN A 144 4.56 24.97 18.53
N LEU A 145 4.40 24.96 17.20
CA LEU A 145 4.66 26.13 16.37
C LEU A 145 3.70 27.28 16.68
N ILE A 146 2.42 26.98 16.89
CA ILE A 146 1.41 27.96 17.29
C ILE A 146 1.75 28.58 18.65
N GLU A 147 2.12 27.75 19.64
CA GLU A 147 2.51 28.23 20.97
C GLU A 147 3.78 29.08 20.92
N HIS A 148 4.78 28.65 20.16
CA HIS A 148 6.03 29.39 19.97
C HIS A 148 5.80 30.77 19.32
N SER A 149 4.96 30.83 18.28
CA SER A 149 4.58 32.09 17.63
C SER A 149 3.90 33.05 18.62
N LYS A 150 2.99 32.55 19.47
CA LYS A 150 2.36 33.35 20.53
C LYS A 150 3.36 33.90 21.55
N ALA A 151 4.31 33.07 21.99
CA ALA A 151 5.32 33.47 22.98
C ALA A 151 6.32 34.50 22.43
N THR A 152 6.73 34.35 21.17
CA THR A 152 7.72 35.20 20.51
C THR A 152 7.12 36.41 19.79
N LYS A 153 5.79 36.46 19.65
CA LYS A 153 5.04 37.44 18.83
C LYS A 153 5.48 37.47 17.36
N LEU A 154 6.07 36.38 16.87
CA LEU A 154 6.43 36.24 15.47
C LEU A 154 5.20 35.86 14.63
N PRO A 155 5.00 36.45 13.45
CA PRO A 155 3.89 36.08 12.57
C PRO A 155 4.05 34.63 12.09
N LEU A 156 2.95 33.87 12.12
CA LEU A 156 2.87 32.49 11.65
C LEU A 156 1.77 32.37 10.59
N THR A 157 2.07 31.74 9.47
CA THR A 157 1.08 31.38 8.43
C THR A 157 1.04 29.87 8.29
N ILE A 158 -0.16 29.29 8.26
CA ILE A 158 -0.38 27.86 8.06
C ILE A 158 -1.00 27.66 6.68
N MET A 159 -0.37 26.82 5.86
CA MET A 159 -0.88 26.44 4.55
C MET A 159 -1.32 24.97 4.60
N SER A 160 -2.58 24.70 4.26
CA SER A 160 -3.11 23.34 4.12
C SER A 160 -3.26 23.02 2.64
N LEU A 161 -2.63 21.93 2.21
CA LEU A 161 -2.63 21.46 0.83
C LEU A 161 -3.22 20.06 0.78
N ASP A 162 -4.07 19.81 -0.21
CA ASP A 162 -4.64 18.48 -0.48
C ASP A 162 -4.53 18.18 -1.98
N ILE A 163 -4.20 16.92 -2.30
CA ILE A 163 -4.03 16.47 -3.68
C ILE A 163 -5.33 15.80 -4.12
N LEU A 164 -5.99 16.39 -5.11
CA LEU A 164 -7.19 15.80 -5.70
C LEU A 164 -6.82 14.47 -6.39
N LYS A 165 -7.49 13.38 -6.00
CA LYS A 165 -7.35 12.06 -6.62
C LYS A 165 -5.88 11.62 -6.78
N ALA A 166 -5.11 11.69 -5.69
CA ALA A 166 -3.67 11.45 -5.71
C ALA A 166 -3.21 10.22 -6.50
N PHE A 167 -3.93 9.07 -6.42
CA PHE A 167 -3.58 7.86 -7.19
C PHE A 167 -3.92 7.93 -8.68
N ASP A 168 -4.95 8.69 -9.07
CA ASP A 168 -5.36 8.85 -10.47
C ASP A 168 -4.50 9.89 -11.20
N CYS A 169 -3.83 10.77 -10.46
CA CYS A 169 -3.00 11.85 -11.00
C CYS A 169 -1.49 11.52 -11.05
N LEU A 170 -1.10 10.27 -10.81
CA LEU A 170 0.30 9.85 -10.86
C LEU A 170 0.80 9.70 -12.30
N GLU A 171 1.98 10.25 -12.58
CA GLU A 171 2.68 10.02 -13.83
C GLU A 171 3.61 8.80 -13.72
N TRP A 172 3.30 7.73 -14.45
CA TRP A 172 4.07 6.49 -14.40
C TRP A 172 5.53 6.66 -14.80
N LYS A 173 5.82 7.54 -15.77
CA LYS A 173 7.20 7.83 -16.16
C LYS A 173 8.01 8.41 -15.01
N TYR A 174 7.40 9.24 -14.17
CA TYR A 174 8.05 9.80 -13.00
C TYR A 174 8.28 8.75 -11.90
N ILE A 175 7.35 7.80 -11.71
CA ILE A 175 7.50 6.72 -10.72
C ILE A 175 8.59 5.72 -11.12
N LEU A 176 8.75 5.47 -12.42
CA LEU A 176 9.68 4.48 -12.96
C LEU A 176 11.07 5.05 -13.33
N ALA A 177 11.26 6.36 -13.24
CA ALA A 177 12.52 7.05 -13.53
C ALA A 177 13.49 7.00 -12.34
#